data_AF-A0A5M4FE89-F1
#
_entry.id   AF-A0A5M4FE89-F1
#
_cell.length_a   1.000
_cell.length_b   1.000
_cell.length_c   1.000
_cell.angle_alpha   90.00
_cell.angle_beta   90.00
_cell.angle_gamma   90.00
#
_symmetry.space_group_name_H-M   'P 1'
#
loop_
_entity.id
_entity.type
_entity.pdbx_description
1 polymer ?
#
loop_
_entity_poly.entity_id
_entity_poly.type
_entity_poly.pdbx_seq_one_letter_code
_entity_poly.pdbx_strand_id
1 'polypeptide(L)'
;MQAVIGTPGAGSIELALQPHADHPMVAPVLARVTERRMSTLESLFAEQGLSRPDARDRARLTYAAYLGHAQLAHATPGQLPKGKAFTAYVDRIVETLADV
;
A
#
# COMPACT_ATOMS: atom_id res chain seq x y z
N MET A 1 8.92 -4.66 14.68
CA MET A 1 8.32 -3.43 14.13
C MET A 1 6.82 -3.63 14.15
N GLN A 2 6.05 -2.90 14.99
CA GLN A 2 4.59 -3.02 14.95
C GLN A 2 4.07 -2.36 13.68
N ALA A 3 3.57 -3.15 12.74
CA ALA A 3 2.94 -2.64 11.55
C ALA A 3 1.63 -1.96 11.97
N VAL A 4 1.61 -0.62 11.98
CA VAL A 4 0.39 0.17 12.06
C VAL A 4 -0.32 0.06 10.72
N ILE A 5 -0.88 -1.10 10.44
CA ILE A 5 -1.79 -1.28 9.30
C ILE A 5 -3.18 -0.90 9.79
N GLY A 6 -3.65 0.24 9.28
CA GLY A 6 -5.07 0.55 9.21
C GLY A 6 -5.60 1.33 10.41
N THR A 7 -5.49 2.65 10.35
CA THR A 7 -6.58 3.47 10.87
C THR A 7 -7.86 3.09 10.09
N PRO A 8 -8.95 2.67 10.76
CA PRO A 8 -10.22 2.41 10.08
C PRO A 8 -10.60 3.63 9.23
N GLY A 9 -10.69 3.46 7.90
CA GLY A 9 -11.09 4.52 6.97
C GLY A 9 -10.01 5.01 5.99
N ALA A 10 -8.71 4.83 6.26
CA ALA A 10 -7.67 5.31 5.33
C ALA A 10 -7.67 4.56 3.98
N GLY A 11 -7.88 3.24 4.01
CA GLY A 11 -8.10 2.45 2.80
C GLY A 11 -9.42 2.81 2.08
N SER A 12 -10.42 3.30 2.82
CA SER A 12 -11.74 3.62 2.27
C SER A 12 -11.73 4.87 1.40
N ILE A 13 -10.94 5.89 1.74
CA ILE A 13 -10.85 7.13 0.95
C ILE A 13 -10.06 6.87 -0.34
N GLU A 14 -8.92 6.19 -0.24
CA GLU A 14 -8.11 5.84 -1.41
C GLU A 14 -8.94 5.04 -2.43
N LEU A 15 -9.71 4.06 -1.95
CA LEU A 15 -10.58 3.27 -2.82
C LEU A 15 -11.73 4.08 -3.44
N ALA A 16 -12.31 5.02 -2.68
CA ALA A 16 -13.39 5.87 -3.17
C ALA A 16 -12.91 6.85 -4.26
N LEU A 17 -11.63 7.22 -4.28
CA LEU A 17 -11.07 8.11 -5.29
C LEU A 17 -10.72 7.38 -6.60
N GLN A 18 -10.41 6.09 -6.53
CA GLN A 18 -9.94 5.31 -7.69
C GLN A 18 -10.89 5.34 -8.91
N PRO A 19 -12.22 5.19 -8.76
CA PRO A 19 -13.17 5.29 -9.88
C PRO A 19 -13.22 6.68 -10.53
N HIS A 20 -12.67 7.69 -9.86
CA HIS A 20 -12.65 9.08 -10.30
C HIS A 20 -11.24 9.55 -10.66
N ALA A 21 -10.28 8.64 -10.86
CA ALA A 21 -8.89 8.98 -11.15
C ALA A 21 -8.71 9.92 -12.34
N ASP A 22 -9.60 9.83 -13.35
CA ASP A 22 -9.58 10.67 -14.55
C ASP A 22 -10.41 11.96 -14.41
N HIS A 23 -11.10 12.17 -13.28
CA HIS A 23 -11.90 13.38 -13.08
C HIS A 23 -10.98 14.61 -12.97
N PRO A 24 -11.22 15.71 -13.71
CA PRO A 24 -10.28 16.84 -13.80
C PRO A 24 -9.88 17.48 -12.46
N MET A 25 -10.77 17.44 -11.46
CA MET A 25 -10.46 17.93 -10.11
C MET A 25 -9.75 16.90 -9.20
N VAL A 26 -9.89 15.61 -9.49
CA VAL A 26 -9.34 14.51 -8.67
C VAL A 26 -7.95 14.12 -9.15
N ALA A 27 -7.78 13.97 -10.47
CA ALA A 27 -6.54 13.57 -11.13
C ALA A 27 -5.28 14.30 -10.59
N PRO A 28 -5.22 15.65 -10.52
CA PRO A 28 -4.02 16.33 -10.04
C PRO A 28 -3.73 16.09 -8.56
N VAL A 29 -4.78 15.91 -7.74
CA VAL A 29 -4.62 15.64 -6.30
C VAL A 29 -4.16 14.20 -6.08
N LEU A 30 -4.78 13.24 -6.77
CA LEU A 30 -4.45 11.83 -6.68
C LEU A 30 -3.01 11.58 -7.16
N ALA A 31 -2.59 12.21 -8.26
CA ALA A 31 -1.21 12.14 -8.74
C ALA A 31 -0.21 12.63 -7.68
N ARG A 32 -0.44 13.82 -7.10
CA ARG A 32 0.43 14.39 -6.06
C ARG A 32 0.50 13.53 -4.80
N VAL A 33 -0.63 12.96 -4.36
CA VAL A 33 -0.65 12.07 -3.19
C VAL A 33 0.10 10.78 -3.50
N THR A 34 -0.14 10.18 -4.67
CA THR A 34 0.53 8.95 -5.11
C THR A 34 2.04 9.16 -5.20
N GLU A 35 2.49 10.28 -5.77
CA GLU A 35 3.91 10.64 -5.85
C GLU A 35 4.55 10.77 -4.46
N ARG A 36 3.90 11.44 -3.52
CA ARG A 36 4.39 11.55 -2.13
C ARG A 36 4.48 10.20 -1.44
N ARG A 37 3.50 9.33 -1.64
CA ARG A 37 3.51 7.96 -1.13
C ARG A 37 4.67 7.15 -1.74
N MET A 38 4.88 7.27 -3.06
CA MET A 38 5.97 6.56 -3.75
C MET A 38 7.31 7.04 -3.23
N SER A 39 7.53 8.36 -3.18
CA SER A 39 8.76 8.93 -2.64
C SER A 39 9.03 8.49 -1.21
N THR A 40 8.00 8.39 -0.37
CA THR A 40 8.16 7.91 1.00
C THR A 40 8.62 6.45 1.02
N LEU A 41 7.97 5.57 0.26
CA LEU A 41 8.35 4.16 0.17
C LEU A 41 9.74 3.97 -0.42
N GLU A 42 10.07 4.70 -1.49
CA GLU A 42 11.39 4.70 -2.12
C GLU A 42 12.48 5.10 -1.13
N SER A 43 12.26 6.16 -0.34
CA SER A 43 13.20 6.57 0.71
C SER A 43 13.37 5.49 1.78
N LEU A 44 12.27 4.88 2.25
CA LEU A 44 12.34 3.81 3.26
C LEU A 44 13.15 2.62 2.75
N PHE A 45 12.95 2.17 1.51
CA PHE A 45 13.73 1.06 0.94
C PHE A 45 15.19 1.43 0.67
N ALA A 46 15.46 2.66 0.24
CA ALA A 46 16.84 3.14 0.09
C ALA A 46 17.58 3.21 1.44
N GLU A 47 16.90 3.62 2.51
CA GLU A 47 17.44 3.61 3.88
C GLU A 47 17.76 2.20 4.38
N GLN A 48 17.09 1.16 3.85
CA GLN A 48 17.42 -0.25 4.09
C GLN A 48 18.58 -0.77 3.22
N GLY A 49 19.19 0.08 2.39
CA GLY A 49 20.38 -0.25 1.60
C GLY A 49 20.10 -0.68 0.15
N LEU A 50 18.85 -0.61 -0.34
CA LEU A 50 18.57 -0.89 -1.75
C LEU A 50 19.18 0.17 -2.66
N SER A 51 19.57 -0.24 -3.86
CA SER A 51 19.90 0.70 -4.93
C SER A 51 18.66 1.54 -5.29
N ARG A 52 18.85 2.75 -5.85
CA ARG A 52 17.71 3.60 -6.24
C ARG A 52 16.72 2.88 -7.18
N PRO A 53 17.16 2.17 -8.25
CA PRO A 53 16.25 1.39 -9.08
C PRO A 53 15.47 0.33 -8.30
N ASP A 54 16.15 -0.45 -7.46
CA ASP A 54 15.50 -1.53 -6.70
C ASP A 54 14.51 -0.99 -5.65
N ALA A 55 14.87 0.10 -4.97
CA ALA A 55 13.97 0.79 -4.05
C ALA A 55 12.71 1.29 -4.75
N ARG A 56 12.85 1.75 -6.00
CA ARG A 56 11.74 2.18 -6.85
C ARG A 56 10.78 1.06 -7.20
N ASP A 57 11.34 -0.06 -7.62
CA ASP A 57 10.53 -1.23 -7.95
C ASP A 57 9.88 -1.82 -6.71
N ARG A 58 10.58 -1.81 -5.57
CA ARG A 58 10.00 -2.28 -4.31
C ARG A 58 8.90 -1.38 -3.78
N ALA A 59 9.04 -0.06 -3.91
CA ALA A 59 7.99 0.89 -3.57
C ALA A 59 6.70 0.62 -4.38
N ARG A 60 6.82 0.37 -5.68
CA ARG A 60 5.68 0.04 -6.54
C ARG A 60 4.98 -1.26 -6.12
N LEU A 61 5.75 -2.33 -5.88
CA LEU A 61 5.19 -3.61 -5.43
C LEU A 61 4.46 -3.46 -4.10
N THR A 62 5.06 -2.71 -3.17
CA THR A 62 4.47 -2.45 -1.85
C THR A 62 3.16 -1.67 -1.95
N TYR A 63 3.12 -0.65 -2.80
CA TYR A 63 1.91 0.13 -2.99
C TYR A 63 0.79 -0.67 -3.67
N ALA A 64 1.13 -1.47 -4.68
CA ALA A 64 0.18 -2.36 -5.33
C ALA A 64 -0.40 -3.38 -4.34
N ALA A 65 0.42 -3.97 -3.47
CA ALA A 65 -0.04 -4.89 -2.43
C ALA A 65 -0.97 -4.20 -1.42
N TYR A 66 -0.65 -2.96 -1.01
CA TYR A 66 -1.52 -2.16 -0.14
C TYR A 66 -2.88 -1.89 -0.77
N LEU A 67 -2.92 -1.43 -2.03
CA LEU A 67 -4.18 -1.17 -2.74
C LEU A 67 -4.99 -2.45 -2.96
N GLY A 68 -4.33 -3.54 -3.36
CA GLY A 68 -4.98 -4.84 -3.55
C GLY A 68 -5.57 -5.39 -2.25
N HIS A 69 -4.86 -5.21 -1.13
CA HIS A 69 -5.37 -5.54 0.20
C HIS A 69 -6.62 -4.71 0.55
N ALA A 70 -6.56 -3.39 0.36
CA ALA A 70 -7.69 -2.49 0.61
C ALA A 70 -8.91 -2.85 -0.27
N GLN A 71 -8.68 -3.21 -1.53
CA GLN A 71 -9.73 -3.66 -2.45
C GLN A 71 -10.37 -4.97 -1.97
N LEU A 72 -9.59 -5.97 -1.55
CA LEU A 72 -10.12 -7.23 -0.99
C LEU A 72 -10.91 -6.99 0.29
N ALA A 73 -10.40 -6.15 1.19
CA ALA A 73 -11.07 -5.79 2.43
C ALA A 73 -12.43 -5.12 2.19
N HIS A 74 -12.53 -4.33 1.12
CA HIS A 74 -13.77 -3.63 0.76
C HIS A 74 -14.75 -4.53 0.00
N ALA A 75 -14.30 -5.16 -1.09
CA ALA A 75 -15.18 -5.85 -2.03
C ALA A 75 -15.55 -7.28 -1.58
N THR A 76 -14.60 -8.00 -0.99
CA THR A 76 -14.77 -9.42 -0.61
C THR A 76 -14.14 -9.71 0.76
N PRO A 77 -14.57 -9.02 1.84
CA PRO A 77 -13.94 -9.13 3.16
C PRO A 77 -13.87 -10.57 3.72
N GLY A 78 -14.74 -11.47 3.25
CA GLY A 78 -14.71 -12.90 3.61
C GLY A 78 -13.49 -13.67 3.09
N GLN A 79 -12.75 -13.13 2.12
CA GLN A 79 -11.52 -13.72 1.61
C GLN A 79 -10.29 -13.39 2.48
N LEU A 80 -10.40 -12.40 3.35
CA LEU A 80 -9.31 -12.04 4.26
C LEU A 80 -9.35 -12.92 5.53
N PRO A 81 -8.18 -13.35 6.01
CA PRO A 81 -8.08 -14.02 7.30
C PRO A 81 -8.52 -13.08 8.44
N LYS A 82 -8.92 -13.66 9.57
CA LYS A 82 -9.40 -12.93 10.74
C LYS A 82 -8.60 -13.29 12.00
N GLY A 83 -8.65 -12.43 13.02
CA GLY A 83 -7.99 -12.67 14.30
C GLY A 83 -6.49 -12.89 14.12
N LYS A 84 -5.91 -13.89 14.81
CA LYS A 84 -4.46 -14.17 14.76
C LYS A 84 -3.94 -14.49 13.34
N ALA A 85 -4.77 -15.10 12.50
CA ALA A 85 -4.38 -15.41 11.12
C ALA A 85 -4.21 -14.14 10.27
N PHE A 86 -4.92 -13.05 10.61
CA PHE A 86 -4.74 -11.76 9.94
C PHE A 86 -3.35 -11.19 10.19
N THR A 87 -2.87 -11.23 11.44
CA THR A 87 -1.52 -10.80 11.79
C THR A 87 -0.47 -11.58 11.00
N ALA A 88 -0.58 -12.92 10.98
CA ALA A 88 0.35 -13.76 10.22
C ALA A 88 0.33 -13.48 8.70
N TYR A 89 -0.84 -13.16 8.14
CA TYR A 89 -0.97 -12.76 6.73
C TYR A 89 -0.30 -11.41 6.45
N VAL A 90 -0.48 -10.43 7.33
CA VAL A 90 0.20 -9.14 7.24
C VAL A 90 1.72 -9.32 7.34
N ASP A 91 2.18 -10.11 8.32
CA ASP A 91 3.60 -10.40 8.50
C ASP A 91 4.18 -11.05 7.24
N ARG A 92 3.45 -12.02 6.63
CA ARG A 92 3.86 -12.64 5.37
C ARG A 92 3.97 -11.63 4.22
N ILE A 93 3.04 -10.68 4.12
CA ILE A 93 3.11 -9.61 3.11
C ILE A 93 4.36 -8.78 3.34
N VAL A 94 4.61 -8.37 4.58
CA VAL A 94 5.78 -7.57 4.94
C VAL A 94 7.07 -8.33 4.64
N GLU A 95 7.20 -9.59 5.06
CA GLU A 95 8.34 -10.45 4.73
C GLU A 95 8.57 -10.50 3.21
N THR A 96 7.54 -10.86 2.44
CA THR A 96 7.65 -10.98 0.97
C THR A 96 8.08 -9.67 0.30
N LEU A 97 7.67 -8.52 0.84
CA LEU A 97 7.95 -7.21 0.28
C LEU A 97 9.15 -6.51 0.92
N ALA A 98 9.68 -7.01 2.03
CA ALA A 98 10.85 -6.44 2.70
C ALA A 98 12.10 -7.30 2.49
N ASP A 99 11.96 -8.57 2.13
CA ASP A 99 13.07 -9.47 1.84
C ASP A 99 13.85 -8.95 0.63
N VAL A 100 15.11 -8.59 0.84
CA VAL A 100 16.04 -8.03 -0.15
C VAL A 100 16.93 -9.13 -0.69
#